data_AF-A0A3M7MTJ3-F1
#
_entry.id   AF-A0A3M7MTJ3-F1
#
_cell.length_a   1.000
_cell.length_b   1.000
_cell.length_c   1.000
_cell.angle_alpha   90.00
_cell.angle_beta   90.00
_cell.angle_gamma   90.00
#
_symmetry.space_group_name_H-M   'P 1'
#
loop_
_entity.id
_entity.type
_entity.pdbx_description
1 polymer ?
#
loop_
_entity_poly.entity_id
_entity_poly.type
_entity_poly.pdbx_seq_one_letter_code
_entity_poly.pdbx_strand_id
1 'polypeptide(L)'
;MAVQILADLHLEAPKAYDIFEIVPKAPYLALLGDVGNVASHKDDYLAFLTLQLKNFRAVLFVPGNHEAYHSSWPEALSILRTFEQDVHKDGSLGDFVLLDRAVFKVPDTNVVILGCSLFSSIPAENEMAVSIGLNDFFQTDDWDVARHNEAHKRDLAWLNSQVTDLEHSNVKIMIFSHWSPSLDARAMDPKHVRSPITPAFSTELSGEACFKSDKVKLWAFGHTHFNCDFMIQRADGSSPLRLLANQRGYYFAQAEGFDGEKTVNI
;
A
#
# COMPACT_ATOMS: atom_id res chain seq x y z
N MET A 1 -4.02 -8.32 -17.48
CA MET A 1 -3.73 -9.28 -16.40
C MET A 1 -4.56 -8.89 -15.18
N ALA A 2 -4.97 -9.85 -14.33
CA ALA A 2 -5.83 -9.58 -13.17
C ALA A 2 -5.04 -9.59 -11.85
N VAL A 3 -5.33 -8.63 -10.97
CA VAL A 3 -4.85 -8.58 -9.58
C VAL A 3 -6.05 -8.41 -8.65
N GLN A 4 -6.14 -9.20 -7.58
CA GLN A 4 -7.09 -9.00 -6.50
C GLN A 4 -6.48 -8.03 -5.49
N ILE A 5 -7.20 -6.96 -5.12
CA ILE A 5 -6.65 -5.87 -4.29
C ILE A 5 -7.39 -5.80 -2.98
N LEU A 6 -6.68 -5.88 -1.87
CA LEU A 6 -7.20 -5.69 -0.52
C LEU A 6 -6.22 -4.83 0.29
N ALA A 7 -6.74 -4.08 1.25
CA ALA A 7 -5.96 -3.24 2.16
C ALA A 7 -6.67 -3.13 3.52
N ASP A 8 -5.95 -2.71 4.55
CA ASP A 8 -6.51 -2.31 5.84
C ASP A 8 -7.40 -3.41 6.43
N LEU A 9 -6.90 -4.65 6.43
CA LEU A 9 -7.64 -5.82 6.92
C LEU A 9 -7.77 -5.82 8.46
N HIS A 10 -6.80 -5.21 9.15
CA HIS A 10 -6.71 -5.10 10.60
C HIS A 10 -6.99 -6.39 11.35
N LEU A 11 -6.24 -7.45 11.02
CA LEU A 11 -6.42 -8.78 11.60
C LEU A 11 -5.78 -8.92 12.99
N GLU A 12 -5.17 -7.87 13.53
CA GLU A 12 -4.56 -7.81 14.86
C GLU A 12 -5.56 -7.53 15.98
N ALA A 13 -6.68 -6.85 15.70
CA ALA A 13 -7.59 -6.31 16.71
C ALA A 13 -9.08 -6.40 16.30
N PRO A 14 -9.80 -7.48 16.69
CA PRO A 14 -9.30 -8.67 17.37
C PRO A 14 -8.45 -9.54 16.45
N LYS A 15 -7.60 -10.38 17.06
CA LYS A 15 -6.75 -11.31 16.31
C LYS A 15 -7.61 -12.27 15.47
N ALA A 16 -7.41 -12.25 14.15
CA ALA A 16 -8.26 -12.96 13.19
C ALA A 16 -7.48 -13.57 12.00
N TYR A 17 -6.16 -13.70 12.11
CA TYR A 17 -5.30 -14.25 11.06
C TYR A 17 -5.66 -15.68 10.64
N ASP A 18 -6.23 -16.48 11.54
CA ASP A 18 -6.58 -17.88 11.36
C ASP A 18 -8.01 -18.11 10.84
N ILE A 19 -8.87 -17.09 10.92
CA ILE A 19 -10.28 -17.16 10.52
C ILE A 19 -10.64 -16.29 9.32
N PHE A 20 -9.81 -15.29 8.98
CA PHE A 20 -10.09 -14.43 7.84
C PHE A 20 -9.69 -15.10 6.53
N GLU A 21 -10.69 -15.37 5.69
CA GLU A 21 -10.50 -16.03 4.40
C GLU A 21 -10.48 -15.03 3.25
N ILE A 22 -9.46 -15.14 2.39
CA ILE A 22 -9.43 -14.46 1.08
C ILE A 22 -9.71 -15.51 0.02
N VAL A 23 -10.90 -15.44 -0.59
CA VAL A 23 -11.25 -16.31 -1.71
C VAL A 23 -10.52 -15.82 -2.97
N PRO A 24 -9.71 -16.65 -3.64
CA PRO A 24 -8.97 -16.23 -4.83
C PRO A 24 -9.89 -15.86 -6.00
N LYS A 25 -9.71 -14.65 -6.53
CA LYS A 25 -10.44 -14.13 -7.70
C LYS A 25 -9.52 -13.69 -8.84
N ALA A 26 -8.20 -13.73 -8.62
CA ALA A 26 -7.16 -13.45 -9.61
C ALA A 26 -5.91 -14.28 -9.33
N PRO A 27 -4.97 -14.41 -10.29
CA PRO A 27 -3.70 -15.12 -10.06
C PRO A 27 -2.78 -14.43 -9.06
N TYR A 28 -2.88 -13.10 -8.92
CA TYR A 28 -2.05 -12.29 -8.03
C TYR A 28 -2.93 -11.61 -6.98
N LEU A 29 -2.46 -11.61 -5.74
CA LEU A 29 -3.06 -10.86 -4.64
C LEU A 29 -2.17 -9.67 -4.32
N ALA A 30 -2.74 -8.48 -4.20
CA ALA A 30 -2.09 -7.31 -3.65
C ALA A 30 -2.66 -6.97 -2.28
N LEU A 31 -1.80 -6.94 -1.28
CA LEU A 31 -2.10 -6.50 0.10
C LEU A 31 -1.43 -5.15 0.32
N LEU A 32 -2.24 -4.08 0.37
CA LEU A 32 -1.76 -2.69 0.35
C LEU A 32 -1.64 -2.09 1.75
N GLY A 33 -1.02 -2.83 2.66
CA GLY A 33 -0.74 -2.43 4.03
C GLY A 33 -1.90 -2.67 5.00
N ASP A 34 -1.57 -2.54 6.28
CA ASP A 34 -2.47 -2.68 7.42
C ASP A 34 -3.22 -4.02 7.44
N VAL A 35 -2.48 -5.09 7.16
CA VAL A 35 -2.94 -6.46 7.43
C VAL A 35 -2.88 -6.75 8.93
N GLY A 36 -1.86 -6.21 9.60
CA GLY A 36 -1.75 -6.15 11.06
C GLY A 36 -0.30 -6.16 11.55
N ASN A 37 -0.07 -6.46 12.83
CA ASN A 37 1.25 -6.28 13.44
C ASN A 37 2.22 -7.42 13.12
N VAL A 38 3.34 -7.10 12.46
CA VAL A 38 4.29 -8.13 11.99
C VAL A 38 5.11 -8.71 13.14
N ALA A 39 5.71 -7.87 13.98
CA ALA A 39 6.63 -8.36 15.01
C ALA A 39 5.89 -9.00 16.19
N SER A 40 4.87 -8.31 16.73
CA SER A 40 4.12 -8.79 17.90
C SER A 40 3.26 -10.02 17.62
N HIS A 41 2.78 -10.20 16.38
CA HIS A 41 1.97 -11.35 15.96
C HIS A 41 2.68 -12.25 14.93
N LYS A 42 4.02 -12.25 14.91
CA LYS A 42 4.85 -12.87 13.87
C LYS A 42 4.36 -14.23 13.38
N ASP A 43 4.19 -15.20 14.26
CA ASP A 43 3.88 -16.56 13.84
C ASP A 43 2.53 -16.67 13.13
N ASP A 44 1.48 -16.04 13.68
CA ASP A 44 0.14 -16.04 13.08
C ASP A 44 0.08 -15.18 11.81
N TYR A 45 0.79 -14.05 11.80
CA TYR A 45 0.89 -13.17 10.65
C TYR A 45 1.55 -13.88 9.45
N LEU A 46 2.68 -14.53 9.68
CA LEU A 46 3.38 -15.29 8.63
C LEU A 46 2.60 -16.54 8.21
N ALA A 47 1.88 -17.19 9.13
CA ALA A 47 0.96 -18.28 8.80
C ALA A 47 -0.18 -17.81 7.88
N PHE A 48 -0.75 -16.63 8.13
CA PHE A 48 -1.76 -16.01 7.26
C PHE A 48 -1.21 -15.74 5.87
N LEU A 49 -0.02 -15.14 5.73
CA LEU A 49 0.60 -14.91 4.42
C LEU A 49 0.89 -16.24 3.69
N THR A 50 1.38 -17.25 4.41
CA THR A 50 1.63 -18.59 3.87
C THR A 50 0.36 -19.23 3.31
N LEU A 51 -0.79 -19.04 3.97
CA LEU A 51 -2.08 -19.52 3.46
C LEU A 51 -2.43 -18.86 2.12
N GLN A 52 -2.14 -17.58 1.94
CA GLN A 52 -2.39 -16.89 0.68
C GLN A 52 -1.46 -17.41 -0.43
N LEU A 53 -0.19 -17.63 -0.11
CA LEU A 53 0.80 -18.15 -1.07
C LEU A 53 0.48 -19.57 -1.58
N LYS A 54 -0.35 -20.35 -0.87
CA LYS A 54 -0.87 -21.63 -1.37
C LYS A 54 -1.92 -21.49 -2.47
N ASN A 55 -2.55 -20.31 -2.56
CA ASN A 55 -3.72 -20.06 -3.39
C ASN A 55 -3.45 -19.05 -4.53
N PHE A 56 -2.40 -18.23 -4.41
CA PHE A 56 -2.02 -17.21 -5.39
C PHE A 56 -0.65 -17.51 -5.98
N ARG A 57 -0.43 -17.12 -7.25
CA ARG A 57 0.89 -17.22 -7.90
C ARG A 57 1.91 -16.28 -7.26
N ALA A 58 1.47 -15.10 -6.86
CA ALA A 58 2.25 -14.22 -6.00
C ALA A 58 1.35 -13.39 -5.09
N VAL A 59 1.88 -13.07 -3.90
CA VAL A 59 1.35 -12.07 -2.98
C VAL A 59 2.26 -10.86 -3.03
N LEU A 60 1.75 -9.77 -3.59
CA LEU A 60 2.39 -8.47 -3.73
C LEU A 60 2.07 -7.64 -2.49
N PHE A 61 3.05 -7.43 -1.62
CA PHE A 61 2.81 -6.90 -0.28
C PHE A 61 3.45 -5.53 -0.10
N VAL A 62 2.63 -4.49 0.11
CA VAL A 62 3.09 -3.17 0.55
C VAL A 62 2.90 -3.07 2.06
N PRO A 63 3.94 -2.75 2.86
CA PRO A 63 3.75 -2.48 4.28
C PRO A 63 3.03 -1.15 4.54
N GLY A 64 2.05 -1.16 5.44
CA GLY A 64 1.43 0.00 6.07
C GLY A 64 1.97 0.26 7.49
N ASN A 65 1.38 1.22 8.20
CA ASN A 65 1.85 1.61 9.53
C ASN A 65 1.62 0.52 10.58
N HIS A 66 0.54 -0.24 10.48
CA HIS A 66 0.23 -1.30 11.46
C HIS A 66 1.22 -2.47 11.41
N GLU A 67 1.92 -2.68 10.29
CA GLU A 67 2.99 -3.67 10.22
C GLU A 67 4.13 -3.38 11.20
N ALA A 68 4.41 -2.11 11.50
CA ALA A 68 5.48 -1.67 12.40
C ALA A 68 5.03 -1.46 13.85
N TYR A 69 3.72 -1.42 14.13
CA TYR A 69 3.20 -1.21 15.49
C TYR A 69 3.70 -2.25 16.49
N HIS A 70 3.89 -1.79 17.73
CA HIS A 70 4.48 -2.53 18.84
C HIS A 70 5.90 -3.06 18.57
N SER A 71 6.61 -2.40 17.65
CA SER A 71 7.99 -2.68 17.23
C SER A 71 8.55 -1.48 16.48
N SER A 72 9.49 -1.69 15.55
CA SER A 72 10.05 -0.65 14.70
C SER A 72 9.97 -1.01 13.21
N TRP A 73 10.02 0.00 12.33
CA TRP A 73 10.11 -0.22 10.87
C TRP A 73 11.27 -1.14 10.46
N PRO A 74 12.52 -0.98 10.96
CA PRO A 74 13.60 -1.90 10.63
C PRO A 74 13.32 -3.36 11.02
N GLU A 75 12.69 -3.59 12.17
CA GLU A 75 12.37 -4.93 12.64
C GLU A 75 11.27 -5.59 11.79
N ALA A 76 10.15 -4.90 11.57
CA ALA A 76 9.07 -5.40 10.73
C ALA A 76 9.56 -5.74 9.31
N LEU A 77 10.34 -4.86 8.68
CA LEU A 77 10.92 -5.11 7.36
C LEU A 77 11.94 -6.26 7.38
N SER A 78 12.71 -6.43 8.46
CA SER A 78 13.65 -7.55 8.60
C SER A 78 12.92 -8.90 8.62
N ILE A 79 11.80 -8.97 9.36
CA ILE A 79 10.95 -10.17 9.41
C ILE A 79 10.37 -10.47 8.02
N LEU A 80 9.78 -9.48 7.36
CA LEU A 80 9.18 -9.66 6.03
C LEU A 80 10.21 -10.05 4.96
N ARG A 81 11.42 -9.47 4.98
CA ARG A 81 12.51 -9.86 4.06
C ARG A 81 13.03 -11.26 4.32
N THR A 82 13.10 -11.68 5.58
CA THR A 82 13.47 -13.06 5.93
C THR A 82 12.41 -14.04 5.41
N PHE A 83 11.13 -13.70 5.61
CA PHE A 83 10.02 -14.49 5.08
C PHE A 83 10.04 -14.59 3.55
N GLU A 84 10.28 -13.48 2.84
CA GLU A 84 10.46 -13.46 1.39
C GLU A 84 11.53 -14.45 0.93
N GLN A 85 12.70 -14.43 1.58
CA GLN A 85 13.82 -15.33 1.26
C GLN A 85 13.50 -16.81 1.53
N ASP A 86 12.74 -17.10 2.59
CA ASP A 86 12.39 -18.47 2.96
C ASP A 86 11.29 -19.03 2.05
N VAL A 87 10.27 -18.25 1.72
CA VAL A 87 9.24 -18.62 0.73
C VAL A 87 9.85 -18.86 -0.64
N HIS A 88 10.80 -18.03 -1.08
CA HIS A 88 11.45 -18.21 -2.38
C HIS A 88 12.18 -19.57 -2.53
N LYS A 89 12.57 -20.21 -1.42
CA LYS A 89 13.21 -21.54 -1.43
C LYS A 89 12.17 -22.68 -1.47
N ASP A 90 10.91 -22.40 -1.19
CA ASP A 90 9.82 -23.37 -1.16
C ASP A 90 9.00 -23.31 -2.46
N GLY A 91 9.35 -24.18 -3.41
CA GLY A 91 8.65 -24.28 -4.70
C GLY A 91 7.20 -24.80 -4.63
N SER A 92 6.67 -25.12 -3.44
CA SER A 92 5.25 -25.46 -3.27
C SER A 92 4.34 -24.24 -3.04
N LEU A 93 4.94 -23.08 -2.80
CA LEU A 93 4.26 -21.80 -2.59
C LEU A 93 4.38 -20.90 -3.82
N GLY A 94 3.46 -19.95 -3.96
CA GLY A 94 3.65 -18.80 -4.83
C GLY A 94 4.74 -17.85 -4.30
N ASP A 95 5.07 -16.82 -5.09
CA ASP A 95 6.07 -15.83 -4.70
C ASP A 95 5.50 -14.84 -3.68
N PHE A 96 6.21 -14.61 -2.58
CA PHE A 96 6.00 -13.43 -1.76
C PHE A 96 6.89 -12.31 -2.30
N VAL A 97 6.33 -11.14 -2.57
CA VAL A 97 7.09 -10.00 -3.09
C VAL A 97 6.87 -8.81 -2.18
N LEU A 98 7.90 -8.45 -1.41
CA LEU A 98 7.88 -7.29 -0.55
C LEU A 98 8.09 -6.01 -1.38
N LEU A 99 7.02 -5.24 -1.53
CA LEU A 99 7.01 -3.96 -2.24
C LEU A 99 7.46 -2.81 -1.33
N ASP A 100 8.72 -2.84 -0.90
CA ASP A 100 9.43 -1.77 -0.18
C ASP A 100 10.43 -1.08 -1.12
N ARG A 101 9.91 -0.19 -2.00
CA ARG A 101 10.65 0.38 -3.15
C ARG A 101 11.15 -0.72 -4.09
N ALA A 102 10.24 -1.58 -4.53
CA ALA A 102 10.54 -2.73 -5.38
C ALA A 102 9.74 -2.72 -6.69
N VAL A 103 10.29 -3.41 -7.69
CA VAL A 103 9.72 -3.56 -9.02
C VAL A 103 9.35 -5.02 -9.24
N PHE A 104 8.09 -5.29 -9.55
CA PHE A 104 7.64 -6.60 -9.98
C PHE A 104 7.26 -6.57 -11.46
N LYS A 105 8.00 -7.32 -12.28
CA LYS A 105 7.69 -7.51 -13.69
C LYS A 105 6.77 -8.72 -13.82
N VAL A 106 5.54 -8.48 -14.27
CA VAL A 106 4.54 -9.53 -14.36
C VAL A 106 4.92 -10.49 -15.50
N PRO A 107 5.15 -11.79 -15.22
CA PRO A 107 5.55 -12.76 -16.24
C PRO A 107 4.64 -12.76 -17.47
N ASP A 108 5.23 -12.90 -18.65
CA ASP A 108 4.55 -12.99 -19.95
C ASP A 108 3.64 -11.82 -20.32
N THR A 109 3.85 -10.64 -19.71
CA THR A 109 3.11 -9.42 -20.03
C THR A 109 4.05 -8.22 -20.16
N ASN A 110 3.51 -7.09 -20.61
CA ASN A 110 4.19 -5.81 -20.56
C ASN A 110 3.81 -4.96 -19.34
N VAL A 111 3.30 -5.60 -18.29
CA VAL A 111 2.92 -4.93 -17.04
C VAL A 111 4.08 -4.91 -16.06
N VAL A 112 4.34 -3.73 -15.51
CA VAL A 112 5.27 -3.50 -14.41
C VAL A 112 4.49 -2.98 -13.22
N ILE A 113 4.74 -3.55 -12.06
CA ILE A 113 4.20 -3.08 -10.79
C ILE A 113 5.33 -2.43 -10.01
N LEU A 114 5.13 -1.17 -9.62
CA LEU A 114 6.02 -0.46 -8.71
C LEU A 114 5.32 -0.39 -7.36
N GLY A 115 6.03 -0.66 -6.27
CA GLY A 115 5.45 -0.46 -4.96
C GLY A 115 6.42 -0.06 -3.86
N CYS A 116 5.90 0.78 -2.98
CA CYS A 116 6.51 1.27 -1.76
C CYS A 116 5.37 1.75 -0.85
N SER A 117 5.61 1.85 0.46
CA SER A 117 4.62 2.41 1.39
C SER A 117 4.11 3.79 0.95
N LEU A 118 5.01 4.66 0.45
CA LEU A 118 4.73 6.06 0.08
C LEU A 118 4.23 6.87 1.28
N PHE A 119 4.92 6.83 2.42
CA PHE A 119 4.59 7.67 3.58
C PHE A 119 4.20 9.08 3.15
N SER A 120 3.22 9.70 3.81
CA SER A 120 2.78 11.05 3.41
C SER A 120 3.81 12.14 3.75
N SER A 121 3.69 13.31 3.11
CA SER A 121 4.41 14.51 3.49
C SER A 121 3.60 15.35 4.48
N ILE A 122 4.10 15.49 5.70
CA ILE A 122 3.51 16.29 6.77
C ILE A 122 4.19 17.68 6.80
N PRO A 123 3.45 18.77 6.51
CA PRO A 123 3.97 20.13 6.62
C PRO A 123 4.34 20.50 8.06
N ALA A 124 5.30 21.42 8.22
CA ALA A 124 5.79 21.86 9.53
C ALA A 124 4.67 22.46 10.39
N GLU A 125 3.71 23.15 9.78
CA GLU A 125 2.54 23.72 10.47
C GLU A 125 1.58 22.66 11.03
N ASN A 126 1.63 21.42 10.52
CA ASN A 126 0.80 20.30 10.96
C ASN A 126 1.54 19.34 11.90
N GLU A 127 2.87 19.43 12.01
CA GLU A 127 3.73 18.48 12.73
C GLU A 127 3.24 18.23 14.17
N MET A 128 2.96 19.29 14.94
CA MET A 128 2.48 19.14 16.31
C MET A 128 1.14 18.41 16.38
N ALA A 129 0.17 18.80 15.54
CA ALA A 129 -1.15 18.18 15.56
C ALA A 129 -1.10 16.71 15.13
N VAL A 130 -0.27 16.39 14.14
CA VAL A 130 -0.07 15.03 13.64
C VAL A 130 0.66 14.15 14.66
N SER A 131 1.77 14.63 15.22
CA SER A 131 2.58 13.87 16.19
C SER A 131 1.80 13.44 17.43
N ILE A 132 0.85 14.26 17.91
CA ILE A 132 0.00 13.92 19.06
C ILE A 132 -1.33 13.27 18.67
N GLY A 133 -1.71 13.35 17.40
CA GLY A 133 -3.02 12.95 16.89
C GLY A 133 -3.05 11.56 16.27
N LEU A 134 -1.89 11.00 15.88
CA LEU A 134 -1.80 9.67 15.28
C LEU A 134 -1.08 8.68 16.18
N ASN A 135 -1.62 7.45 16.20
CA ASN A 135 -1.03 6.34 16.93
C ASN A 135 0.32 5.91 16.37
N ASP A 136 0.59 6.18 15.09
CA ASP A 136 1.84 5.85 14.40
C ASP A 136 3.09 6.25 15.21
N PHE A 137 3.07 7.44 15.80
CA PHE A 137 4.19 8.02 16.57
C PHE A 137 4.24 7.58 18.04
N PHE A 138 3.28 6.77 18.48
CA PHE A 138 3.23 6.20 19.83
C PHE A 138 3.37 4.69 19.85
N GLN A 139 2.92 4.02 18.79
CA GLN A 139 2.93 2.57 18.65
C GLN A 139 4.18 2.06 17.94
N THR A 140 4.94 2.94 17.29
CA THR A 140 6.17 2.55 16.55
C THR A 140 7.40 3.12 17.23
N ASP A 141 8.33 2.25 17.58
CA ASP A 141 9.60 2.60 18.20
C ASP A 141 10.47 3.42 17.25
N ASP A 142 11.12 4.44 17.82
CA ASP A 142 12.01 5.36 17.11
C ASP A 142 11.38 5.96 15.82
N TRP A 143 10.09 6.29 15.85
CA TRP A 143 9.38 6.90 14.72
C TRP A 143 8.80 8.26 15.10
N ASP A 144 9.24 9.31 14.41
CA ASP A 144 8.75 10.67 14.54
C ASP A 144 8.35 11.26 13.17
N VAL A 145 7.77 12.46 13.17
CA VAL A 145 7.33 13.14 11.95
C VAL A 145 8.51 13.43 11.00
N ALA A 146 9.70 13.69 11.53
CA ALA A 146 10.88 13.94 10.70
C ALA A 146 11.28 12.69 9.92
N ARG A 147 11.37 11.52 10.58
CA ARG A 147 11.66 10.23 9.95
C ARG A 147 10.57 9.80 8.96
N HIS A 148 9.30 10.06 9.29
CA HIS A 148 8.18 9.85 8.37
C HIS A 148 8.35 10.65 7.08
N ASN A 149 8.65 11.94 7.19
CA ASN A 149 8.91 12.81 6.03
C ASN A 149 10.18 12.44 5.26
N GLU A 150 11.21 11.92 5.92
CA GLU A 150 12.40 11.36 5.26
C GLU A 150 12.06 10.08 4.49
N ALA A 151 11.19 9.23 5.01
CA ALA A 151 10.68 8.06 4.30
C ALA A 151 9.85 8.46 3.08
N HIS A 152 8.96 9.44 3.19
CA HIS A 152 8.21 10.01 2.06
C HIS A 152 9.15 10.44 0.92
N LYS A 153 10.17 11.25 1.24
CA LYS A 153 11.13 11.76 0.24
C LYS A 153 11.86 10.62 -0.47
N ARG A 154 12.27 9.57 0.26
CA ARG A 154 12.94 8.40 -0.30
C ARG A 154 12.02 7.62 -1.25
N ASP A 155 10.78 7.39 -0.84
CA ASP A 155 9.78 6.66 -1.62
C ASP A 155 9.41 7.41 -2.90
N LEU A 156 9.11 8.71 -2.79
CA LEU A 156 8.75 9.55 -3.93
C LEU A 156 9.89 9.68 -4.93
N ALA A 157 11.13 9.90 -4.45
CA ALA A 157 12.30 9.97 -5.33
C ALA A 157 12.52 8.66 -6.09
N TRP A 158 12.39 7.52 -5.40
CA TRP A 158 12.50 6.21 -6.03
C TRP A 158 11.40 5.99 -7.08
N LEU A 159 10.13 6.26 -6.76
CA LEU A 159 9.01 6.10 -7.69
C LEU A 159 9.18 6.95 -8.95
N ASN A 160 9.50 8.23 -8.78
CA ASN A 160 9.75 9.14 -9.90
C ASN A 160 10.90 8.65 -10.79
N SER A 161 11.99 8.16 -10.20
CA SER A 161 13.10 7.57 -10.94
C SER A 161 12.64 6.35 -11.75
N GLN A 162 11.94 5.40 -11.12
CA GLN A 162 11.50 4.18 -11.80
C GLN A 162 10.53 4.46 -12.95
N VAL A 163 9.59 5.39 -12.76
CA VAL A 163 8.67 5.78 -13.83
C VAL A 163 9.42 6.46 -14.98
N THR A 164 10.36 7.35 -14.67
CA THR A 164 11.18 8.04 -15.68
C THR A 164 12.01 7.04 -16.49
N ASP A 165 12.63 6.05 -15.84
CA ASP A 165 13.43 5.01 -16.49
C ASP A 165 12.59 4.14 -17.45
N LEU A 166 11.29 4.00 -17.16
CA LEU A 166 10.35 3.20 -17.95
C LEU A 166 9.60 4.00 -19.03
N GLU A 167 9.78 5.32 -19.10
CA GLU A 167 8.99 6.23 -19.94
C GLU A 167 9.08 5.89 -21.44
N HIS A 168 10.23 5.41 -21.89
CA HIS A 168 10.45 5.01 -23.29
C HIS A 168 10.22 3.52 -23.55
N SER A 169 9.86 2.74 -22.53
CA SER A 169 9.58 1.31 -22.66
C SER A 169 8.14 1.05 -23.11
N ASN A 170 7.90 -0.07 -23.79
CA ASN A 170 6.55 -0.52 -24.15
C ASN A 170 5.86 -1.21 -22.96
N VAL A 171 5.71 -0.50 -21.83
CA VAL A 171 5.13 -1.03 -20.60
C VAL A 171 3.85 -0.31 -20.19
N LYS A 172 3.04 -0.97 -19.36
CA LYS A 172 1.99 -0.36 -18.56
C LYS A 172 2.38 -0.50 -17.09
N ILE A 173 2.21 0.57 -16.32
CA ILE A 173 2.61 0.62 -14.91
C ILE A 173 1.36 0.61 -14.01
N MET A 174 1.40 -0.25 -12.99
CA MET A 174 0.56 -0.15 -11.80
C MET A 174 1.44 0.33 -10.64
N ILE A 175 0.96 1.30 -9.87
CA ILE A 175 1.62 1.73 -8.64
C ILE A 175 0.78 1.23 -7.45
N PHE A 176 1.43 0.60 -6.50
CA PHE A 176 0.84 0.14 -5.25
C PHE A 176 1.51 0.86 -4.08
N SER A 177 0.71 1.55 -3.28
CA SER A 177 1.15 2.19 -2.04
C SER A 177 0.22 1.88 -0.88
N HIS A 178 0.62 2.24 0.33
CA HIS A 178 -0.30 2.23 1.46
C HIS A 178 -0.95 3.61 1.61
N TRP A 179 -0.15 4.67 1.69
CA TRP A 179 -0.66 6.05 1.77
C TRP A 179 -1.17 6.56 0.43
N SER A 180 -2.13 7.49 0.49
CA SER A 180 -2.83 8.04 -0.67
C SER A 180 -1.99 9.10 -1.42
N PRO A 181 -1.95 9.05 -2.77
CA PRO A 181 -1.18 9.96 -3.61
C PRO A 181 -1.96 11.21 -4.07
N SER A 182 -3.14 11.48 -3.51
CA SER A 182 -4.04 12.52 -4.02
C SER A 182 -4.85 13.19 -2.90
N LEU A 183 -5.07 14.51 -3.04
CA LEU A 183 -6.04 15.27 -2.25
C LEU A 183 -7.37 15.48 -2.99
N ASP A 184 -7.63 14.74 -4.08
CA ASP A 184 -8.94 14.76 -4.75
C ASP A 184 -10.04 14.35 -3.77
N ALA A 185 -11.12 15.13 -3.71
CA ALA A 185 -12.23 14.91 -2.78
C ALA A 185 -12.88 13.52 -2.93
N ARG A 186 -12.74 12.85 -4.08
CA ARG A 186 -13.24 11.48 -4.30
C ARG A 186 -12.34 10.39 -3.71
N ALA A 187 -11.15 10.74 -3.23
CA ALA A 187 -10.20 9.84 -2.58
C ALA A 187 -10.07 10.11 -1.06
N MET A 188 -10.84 11.06 -0.52
CA MET A 188 -10.77 11.50 0.87
C MET A 188 -12.12 11.30 1.57
N ASP A 189 -12.12 10.82 2.81
CA ASP A 189 -13.33 10.86 3.64
C ASP A 189 -13.72 12.33 3.91
N PRO A 190 -14.93 12.78 3.54
CA PRO A 190 -15.41 14.13 3.81
C PRO A 190 -15.28 14.58 5.28
N LYS A 191 -15.31 13.64 6.23
CA LYS A 191 -15.13 13.91 7.67
C LYS A 191 -13.75 14.45 8.02
N HIS A 192 -12.74 14.14 7.19
CA HIS A 192 -11.35 14.48 7.46
C HIS A 192 -10.82 15.64 6.61
N VAL A 193 -11.57 16.17 5.63
CA VAL A 193 -11.08 17.23 4.72
C VAL A 193 -10.52 18.48 5.42
N ARG A 194 -11.01 18.82 6.62
CA ARG A 194 -10.57 20.00 7.39
C ARG A 194 -9.76 19.67 8.65
N SER A 195 -9.36 18.41 8.81
CA SER A 195 -8.63 18.00 10.00
C SER A 195 -7.18 18.47 9.95
N PRO A 196 -6.59 18.95 11.06
CA PRO A 196 -5.18 19.31 11.09
C PRO A 196 -4.24 18.11 10.93
N ILE A 197 -4.76 16.87 11.04
CA ILE A 197 -3.99 15.64 10.85
C ILE A 197 -4.08 15.06 9.42
N THR A 198 -4.91 15.63 8.55
CA THR A 198 -5.13 15.13 7.17
C THR A 198 -3.86 14.93 6.34
N PRO A 199 -2.82 15.79 6.44
CA PRO A 199 -1.58 15.57 5.70
C PRO A 199 -0.84 14.29 6.07
N ALA A 200 -1.19 13.64 7.18
CA ALA A 200 -0.63 12.36 7.56
C ALA A 200 -1.22 11.17 6.77
N PHE A 201 -2.33 11.37 6.05
CA PHE A 201 -3.03 10.31 5.32
C PHE A 201 -2.83 10.39 3.80
N SER A 202 -2.61 11.59 3.27
CA SER A 202 -2.63 11.85 1.83
C SER A 202 -1.67 12.97 1.46
N THR A 203 -1.05 12.87 0.29
CA THR A 203 -0.16 13.92 -0.26
C THR A 203 -0.54 14.20 -1.70
N GLU A 204 -0.58 15.47 -2.10
CA GLU A 204 -0.93 15.85 -3.46
C GLU A 204 0.24 15.63 -4.41
N LEU A 205 0.20 14.55 -5.20
CA LEU A 205 1.28 14.18 -6.12
C LEU A 205 0.98 14.46 -7.59
N SER A 206 -0.09 15.16 -7.96
CA SER A 206 -0.40 15.48 -9.37
C SER A 206 0.70 16.25 -10.11
N GLY A 207 1.63 16.88 -9.37
CA GLY A 207 2.83 17.53 -9.88
C GLY A 207 3.98 16.59 -10.26
N GLU A 208 3.95 15.33 -9.82
CA GLU A 208 5.09 14.41 -9.86
C GLU A 208 5.13 13.56 -11.13
N ALA A 209 6.32 13.11 -11.54
CA ALA A 209 6.50 12.32 -12.75
C ALA A 209 5.72 10.99 -12.68
N CYS A 210 5.73 10.35 -11.51
CA CYS A 210 4.98 9.11 -11.27
C CYS A 210 3.46 9.29 -11.38
N PHE A 211 2.94 10.50 -11.16
CA PHE A 211 1.52 10.77 -11.34
C PHE A 211 1.19 11.13 -12.78
N LYS A 212 2.04 11.93 -13.44
CA LYS A 212 1.82 12.48 -14.79
C LYS A 212 2.03 11.47 -15.92
N SER A 213 2.94 10.51 -15.74
CA SER A 213 3.33 9.60 -16.81
C SER A 213 2.15 8.82 -17.40
N ASP A 214 2.07 8.86 -18.73
CA ASP A 214 1.11 8.07 -19.49
C ASP A 214 1.30 6.56 -19.34
N LYS A 215 2.46 6.11 -18.88
CA LYS A 215 2.69 4.68 -18.61
C LYS A 215 1.91 4.21 -17.39
N VAL A 216 1.67 5.07 -16.42
CA VAL A 216 0.95 4.74 -15.19
C VAL A 216 -0.54 4.73 -15.47
N LYS A 217 -1.14 3.54 -15.39
CA LYS A 217 -2.56 3.31 -15.71
C LYS A 217 -3.43 3.15 -14.47
N LEU A 218 -2.84 2.68 -13.37
CA LEU A 218 -3.51 2.49 -12.09
C LEU A 218 -2.58 2.89 -10.95
N TRP A 219 -3.13 3.57 -9.95
CA TRP A 219 -2.52 3.71 -8.64
C TRP A 219 -3.52 3.20 -7.59
N ALA A 220 -3.17 2.12 -6.90
CA ALA A 220 -3.97 1.57 -5.81
C ALA A 220 -3.33 1.84 -4.46
N PHE A 221 -4.14 2.17 -3.46
CA PHE A 221 -3.69 2.56 -2.11
C PHE A 221 -4.66 2.12 -1.00
N GLY A 222 -4.26 2.32 0.26
CA GLY A 222 -5.02 2.03 1.49
C GLY A 222 -5.03 3.21 2.47
N HIS A 223 -4.90 2.92 3.77
CA HIS A 223 -4.68 3.83 4.91
C HIS A 223 -5.82 4.81 5.27
N THR A 224 -6.59 5.28 4.29
CA THR A 224 -7.60 6.33 4.50
C THR A 224 -8.93 5.82 5.05
N HIS A 225 -9.11 4.49 5.08
CA HIS A 225 -10.35 3.77 5.37
C HIS A 225 -11.54 4.26 4.54
N PHE A 226 -11.26 4.78 3.34
CA PHE A 226 -12.24 5.33 2.43
C PHE A 226 -12.07 4.74 1.04
N ASN A 227 -13.05 3.94 0.62
CA ASN A 227 -13.00 3.23 -0.65
C ASN A 227 -13.35 4.14 -1.82
N CYS A 228 -12.58 4.04 -2.89
CA CYS A 228 -12.80 4.79 -4.11
C CYS A 228 -12.34 4.01 -5.35
N ASP A 229 -12.93 4.32 -6.50
CA ASP A 229 -12.53 3.77 -7.80
C ASP A 229 -12.98 4.73 -8.89
N PHE A 230 -12.05 5.55 -9.40
CA PHE A 230 -12.38 6.57 -10.38
C PHE A 230 -11.22 6.90 -11.30
N MET A 231 -11.54 7.47 -12.46
CA MET A 231 -10.55 8.06 -13.36
C MET A 231 -10.32 9.53 -12.97
N ILE A 232 -9.07 9.90 -12.72
CA ILE A 232 -8.64 11.28 -12.55
C ILE A 232 -8.02 11.81 -13.84
N GLN A 233 -8.44 13.00 -14.24
CA GLN A 233 -7.87 13.71 -15.38
C GLN A 233 -6.55 14.34 -14.97
N ARG A 234 -5.51 14.17 -15.77
CA ARG A 234 -4.21 14.79 -15.53
C ARG A 234 -4.19 16.20 -16.12
N ALA A 235 -3.57 17.14 -15.39
CA ALA A 235 -3.57 18.55 -15.77
C ALA A 235 -2.80 18.85 -17.06
N ASP A 236 -1.86 17.99 -17.43
CA ASP A 236 -1.02 18.12 -18.64
C ASP A 236 -1.67 17.54 -19.91
N GLY A 237 -2.90 17.02 -19.82
CA GLY A 237 -3.63 16.42 -20.94
C GLY A 237 -3.22 14.98 -21.24
N SER A 238 -2.35 14.38 -20.42
CA SER A 238 -2.03 12.95 -20.47
C SER A 238 -3.28 12.08 -20.22
N SER A 239 -3.22 10.82 -20.64
CA SER A 239 -4.30 9.85 -20.46
C SER A 239 -4.73 9.75 -18.99
N PRO A 240 -6.03 9.55 -18.69
CA PRO A 240 -6.50 9.53 -17.31
C PRO A 240 -5.86 8.41 -16.49
N LEU A 241 -5.56 8.71 -15.22
CA LEU A 241 -5.08 7.73 -14.23
C LEU A 241 -6.28 7.13 -13.49
N ARG A 242 -6.31 5.81 -13.29
CA ARG A 242 -7.26 5.19 -12.37
C ARG A 242 -6.71 5.26 -10.94
N LEU A 243 -7.43 5.88 -10.02
CA LEU A 243 -7.17 5.82 -8.58
C LEU A 243 -8.12 4.81 -7.94
N LEU A 244 -7.61 3.96 -7.07
CA LEU A 244 -8.39 2.89 -6.45
C LEU A 244 -7.97 2.63 -5.00
N ALA A 245 -8.96 2.49 -4.12
CA ALA A 245 -8.76 1.98 -2.77
C ALA A 245 -9.85 0.95 -2.44
N ASN A 246 -9.44 -0.18 -1.87
CA ASN A 246 -10.32 -1.27 -1.44
C ASN A 246 -9.89 -1.82 -0.07
N GLN A 247 -10.28 -1.07 0.94
CA GLN A 247 -9.90 -1.09 2.33
C GLN A 247 -11.04 -1.71 3.13
N ARG A 248 -10.74 -2.69 3.99
CA ARG A 248 -11.75 -3.25 4.88
C ARG A 248 -12.03 -2.31 6.06
N GLY A 249 -10.99 -1.66 6.57
CA GLY A 249 -11.03 -0.86 7.78
C GLY A 249 -11.12 -1.73 9.05
N TYR A 250 -11.11 -1.08 10.21
CA TYR A 250 -11.14 -1.74 11.51
C TYR A 250 -12.34 -2.69 11.67
N TYR A 251 -12.16 -3.76 12.45
CA TYR A 251 -13.24 -4.71 12.75
C TYR A 251 -14.52 -4.05 13.26
N PHE A 252 -14.39 -3.04 14.13
CA PHE A 252 -15.52 -2.31 14.73
C PHE A 252 -16.01 -1.10 13.89
N ALA A 253 -15.34 -0.78 12.79
CA ALA A 253 -15.62 0.38 11.95
C ALA A 253 -15.21 0.08 10.49
N GLN A 254 -15.85 -0.92 9.88
CA GLN A 254 -15.56 -1.31 8.51
C GLN A 254 -15.89 -0.19 7.53
N ALA A 255 -15.02 0.00 6.54
CA ALA A 255 -15.18 0.99 5.50
C ALA A 255 -16.31 0.59 4.54
N GLU A 256 -17.15 1.57 4.19
CA GLU A 256 -18.23 1.35 3.23
C GLU A 256 -17.67 0.97 1.86
N GLY A 257 -18.33 0.04 1.15
CA GLY A 257 -17.96 -0.34 -0.21
C GLY A 257 -16.76 -1.28 -0.34
N PHE A 258 -16.25 -1.83 0.77
CA PHE A 258 -15.24 -2.90 0.72
C PHE A 258 -15.76 -4.11 -0.05
N ASP A 259 -14.96 -4.60 -0.99
CA ASP A 259 -15.26 -5.78 -1.79
C ASP A 259 -14.11 -6.79 -1.70
N GLY A 260 -14.32 -7.88 -0.97
CA GLY A 260 -13.33 -8.95 -0.84
C GLY A 260 -12.97 -9.63 -2.16
N GLU A 261 -13.79 -9.46 -3.20
CA GLU A 261 -13.58 -10.01 -4.53
C GLU A 261 -13.01 -9.00 -5.53
N LYS A 262 -12.66 -7.78 -5.08
CA LYS A 262 -12.21 -6.69 -5.95
C LYS A 262 -11.00 -7.10 -6.76
N THR A 263 -11.18 -7.12 -8.09
CA THR A 263 -10.10 -7.33 -9.05
C THR A 263 -9.94 -6.14 -9.99
N VAL A 264 -8.71 -5.94 -10.45
CA VAL A 264 -8.38 -4.95 -11.48
C VAL A 264 -7.69 -5.61 -12.65
N ASN A 265 -7.89 -5.03 -13.84
CA ASN A 265 -7.19 -5.40 -15.05
C ASN A 265 -6.56 -4.16 -15.69
N ILE A 266 -5.36 -4.33 -16.22
CA ILE A 266 -4.72 -3.39 -17.16
C ILE A 266 -4.17 -4.10 -18.38
#